data_AF-A0A966UKP4-F1
#
_entry.id   AF-A0A966UKP4-F1
#
_cell.length_a   1.000
_cell.length_b   1.000
_cell.length_c   1.000
_cell.angle_alpha   90.00
_cell.angle_beta   90.00
_cell.angle_gamma   90.00
#
_symmetry.space_group_name_H-M   'P 1'
#
loop_
_entity.id
_entity.type
_entity.pdbx_description
1 polymer ?
#
loop_
_entity_poly.entity_id
_entity_poly.type
_entity_poly.pdbx_seq_one_letter_code
_entity_poly.pdbx_strand_id
1 'polypeptide(L)' 'VGERQAADHARRLAELGVTSDAELADAIRKGSMDSKIDDVVAAVRASVVDKLLVANPTYMRAEDQLS' A
#
# COMPACT_ATOMS: atom_id res chain seq x y z
N VAL A 1 -16.16 -6.55 1.68
CA VAL A 1 -15.18 -5.44 1.58
C VAL A 1 -13.75 -5.95 1.80
N GLY A 2 -13.47 -6.64 2.92
CA GLY A 2 -12.12 -7.18 3.20
C GLY A 2 -11.52 -8.12 2.15
N GLU A 3 -12.28 -9.05 1.57
CA GLU A 3 -11.75 -9.98 0.54
C GLU A 3 -11.31 -9.26 -0.75
N ARG A 4 -12.04 -8.21 -1.15
CA ARG A 4 -11.68 -7.41 -2.33
C ARG A 4 -10.39 -6.63 -2.09
N GLN A 5 -10.26 -6.03 -0.90
CA GLN A 5 -9.05 -5.32 -0.51
C GLN A 5 -7.84 -6.25 -0.37
N ALA A 6 -8.03 -7.49 0.11
CA ALA A 6 -6.97 -8.49 0.14
C ALA A 6 -6.51 -8.86 -1.28
N ALA A 7 -7.44 -9.02 -2.23
CA ALA A 7 -7.12 -9.28 -3.63
C ALA A 7 -6.41 -8.09 -4.31
N ASP A 8 -6.90 -6.87 -4.09
CA ASP A 8 -6.29 -5.65 -4.63
C ASP A 8 -4.89 -5.40 -4.02
N HIS A 9 -4.70 -5.72 -2.74
CA HIS A 9 -3.40 -5.67 -2.07
C HIS A 9 -2.42 -6.68 -2.67
N ALA A 10 -2.85 -7.93 -2.87
CA ALA A 10 -2.04 -8.95 -3.52
C ALA A 10 -1.64 -8.56 -4.96
N ARG A 11 -2.56 -7.93 -5.72
CA ARG A 11 -2.26 -7.41 -7.05
C ARG A 11 -1.18 -6.33 -7.02
N ARG A 12 -1.30 -5.34 -6.13
CA ARG A 12 -0.30 -4.26 -5.98
C ARG A 12 1.09 -4.80 -5.61
N LEU A 13 1.15 -5.82 -4.73
CA LEU A 13 2.41 -6.49 -4.41
C LEU A 13 3.02 -7.17 -5.64
N ALA A 14 2.20 -7.90 -6.41
CA ALA A 14 2.65 -8.56 -7.62
C ALA A 14 3.16 -7.57 -8.69
N GLU A 15 2.53 -6.39 -8.83
CA GLU A 15 2.99 -5.31 -9.70
C GLU A 15 4.38 -4.77 -9.28
N LEU A 16 4.68 -4.78 -7.98
CA LEU A 16 6.01 -4.45 -7.46
C LEU A 16 7.02 -5.59 -7.59
N GLY A 17 6.58 -6.78 -8.02
CA GLY A 17 7.42 -7.97 -8.17
C GLY A 17 7.68 -8.71 -6.85
N VAL A 18 6.82 -8.53 -5.85
CA VAL A 18 6.92 -9.20 -4.54
C VAL A 18 5.61 -9.90 -4.19
N THR A 19 5.66 -10.87 -3.29
CA THR A 19 4.51 -11.71 -2.93
C THR A 19 3.93 -11.40 -1.56
N SER A 20 4.65 -10.63 -0.74
CA SER A 20 4.25 -10.31 0.63
C SER A 20 4.78 -8.96 1.11
N ASP A 21 4.15 -8.41 2.14
CA ASP A 21 4.63 -7.20 2.83
C ASP A 21 6.01 -7.40 3.47
N ALA A 22 6.32 -8.63 3.92
CA ALA A 22 7.63 -8.97 4.46
C ALA A 22 8.72 -8.89 3.39
N GLU A 23 8.44 -9.41 2.19
CA GLU A 23 9.32 -9.34 1.03
C GLU A 23 9.47 -7.91 0.53
N LEU A 24 8.38 -7.12 0.48
CA LEU A 24 8.44 -5.69 0.17
C LEU A 24 9.36 -4.96 1.14
N ALA A 25 9.21 -5.18 2.44
CA ALA A 25 10.01 -4.53 3.46
C ALA A 25 11.50 -4.93 3.36
N ASP A 26 11.79 -6.19 3.05
CA ASP A 26 13.15 -6.67 2.81
C ASP A 26 13.77 -6.01 1.57
N ALA A 27 13.03 -5.94 0.47
CA ALA A 27 13.48 -5.31 -0.77
C ALA A 27 13.75 -3.80 -0.62
N ILE A 28 12.92 -3.09 0.16
CA ILE A 28 13.14 -1.68 0.52
C ILE A 28 14.42 -1.52 1.33
N ARG A 29 14.63 -2.33 2.38
CA ARG A 29 15.85 -2.25 3.21
C ARG A 29 17.12 -2.56 2.43
N LYS A 30 17.02 -3.41 1.41
CA LYS A 30 18.13 -3.76 0.49
C LYS A 30 18.34 -2.72 -0.62
N GLY A 31 17.52 -1.67 -0.71
CA GLY A 31 17.60 -0.64 -1.76
C GLY A 31 17.17 -1.14 -3.15
N SER A 32 16.58 -2.34 -3.25
CA SER A 32 16.20 -2.95 -4.54
C SER A 32 14.98 -2.28 -5.18
N MET A 33 14.37 -1.33 -4.49
CA MET A 33 13.18 -0.61 -4.92
C MET A 33 13.46 0.88 -5.18
N ASP A 34 14.70 1.35 -5.00
CA ASP A 34 15.04 2.78 -5.03
C ASP A 34 14.74 3.43 -6.39
N SER A 35 14.88 2.67 -7.49
CA SER A 35 14.56 3.13 -8.85
C SER A 35 13.06 3.25 -9.14
N LYS A 36 12.20 2.71 -8.27
CA LYS A 36 10.73 2.72 -8.40
C LYS A 36 10.06 3.13 -7.07
N ILE A 37 10.71 4.02 -6.33
CA ILE A 37 10.27 4.43 -5.00
C ILE A 37 8.87 5.07 -5.04
N ASP A 38 8.54 5.80 -6.11
CA ASP A 38 7.23 6.41 -6.30
C ASP A 38 6.13 5.35 -6.41
N ASP A 39 6.38 4.26 -7.15
CA ASP A 39 5.44 3.13 -7.27
C ASP A 39 5.23 2.43 -5.93
N VAL A 40 6.31 2.27 -5.14
CA VAL A 40 6.24 1.71 -3.78
C VAL A 40 5.39 2.60 -2.88
N VAL A 41 5.63 3.91 -2.88
CA VAL A 41 4.87 4.87 -2.07
C VAL A 41 3.39 4.84 -2.44
N ALA A 42 3.06 4.82 -3.74
CA ALA A 42 1.69 4.73 -4.22
C ALA A 42 1.00 3.44 -3.74
N ALA A 43 1.67 2.29 -3.85
CA ALA A 43 1.13 1.00 -3.43
C ALA A 43 0.89 0.94 -1.91
N VAL A 44 1.86 1.44 -1.10
CA VAL A 44 1.75 1.47 0.36
C VAL A 44 0.63 2.42 0.79
N ARG A 45 0.55 3.62 0.21
CA ARG A 45 -0.53 4.58 0.51
C ARG A 45 -1.89 3.97 0.22
N ALA A 46 -2.06 3.30 -0.92
CA ALA A 46 -3.31 2.66 -1.28
C ALA A 46 -3.69 1.51 -0.30
N SER A 47 -2.71 0.75 0.19
CA SER A 47 -2.92 -0.27 1.24
C SER A 47 -3.34 0.34 2.58
N VAL A 48 -2.74 1.46 2.98
CA VAL A 48 -3.12 2.19 4.20
C VAL A 48 -4.54 2.74 4.09
N VAL A 49 -4.90 3.31 2.94
CA VAL A 49 -6.25 3.80 2.66
C VAL A 49 -7.28 2.69 2.83
N ASP A 50 -7.01 1.51 2.27
CA ASP A 50 -7.90 0.34 2.41
C ASP A 50 -8.07 -0.09 3.88
N LYS A 51 -6.97 -0.13 4.63
CA LYS A 51 -6.98 -0.48 6.06
C LYS A 51 -7.77 0.54 6.89
N LEU A 52 -7.63 1.84 6.58
CA LEU A 52 -8.36 2.91 7.25
C LEU A 52 -9.85 2.86 6.95
N LEU A 53 -10.27 2.55 5.72
CA LEU A 53 -11.70 2.40 5.39
C LEU A 53 -12.38 1.29 6.20
N VAL A 54 -11.65 0.23 6.56
CA VAL A 54 -12.16 -0.86 7.40
C VAL A 54 -12.15 -0.47 8.88
N ALA A 55 -11.03 0.06 9.36
CA ALA A 55 -10.83 0.29 10.79
C ALA A 55 -11.52 1.56 11.30
N ASN A 56 -11.48 2.65 10.53
CA ASN A 56 -12.07 3.92 10.88
C ASN A 56 -12.21 4.84 9.64
N PRO A 57 -13.33 4.75 8.90
CA PRO A 57 -13.52 5.49 7.65
C PRO A 57 -13.55 7.02 7.81
N THR A 58 -13.69 7.53 9.04
CA THR A 58 -13.70 8.98 9.33
C THR A 58 -12.37 9.66 9.01
N TYR A 59 -11.26 8.93 9.03
CA TYR A 59 -9.92 9.45 8.72
C TYR A 59 -9.76 9.89 7.26
N MET A 60 -10.60 9.40 6.34
CA MET A 60 -10.59 9.87 4.94
C MET A 60 -11.02 11.32 4.79
N ARG A 61 -11.78 11.87 5.73
CA ARG A 61 -12.23 13.26 5.67
C ARG A 61 -11.15 14.26 6.10
N ALA A 62 -10.08 13.80 6.76
CA ALA A 62 -9.01 14.67 7.26
C ALA A 62 -7.93 14.95 6.18
N GLU A 63 -7.66 14.00 5.28
CA GLU A 63 -6.69 14.18 4.18
C GLU A 63 -7.24 15.15 3.10
N ASP A 64 -8.57 15.27 2.96
CA ASP A 64 -9.25 16.30 2.13
C ASP A 64 -8.99 17.74 2.64
N GLN A 65 -8.49 17.90 3.86
CA GLN A 65 -8.31 19.20 4.53
C GLN A 65 -6.87 19.74 4.44
N LEU A 66 -5.96 18.99 3.82
CA LEU A 66 -4.52 19.33 3.66
C LEU A 66 -4.10 19.53 2.19
N SER A 67 -5.05 19.59 1.25
CA SER A 67 -4.81 20.04 -0.14
C SER A 67 -5.05 21.53 -0.32
#